data_AF-A0A924NL73-F1
#
_entry.id   AF-A0A924NL73-F1
#
_cell.length_a   1.000
_cell.length_b   1.000
_cell.length_c   1.000
_cell.angle_alpha   90.00
_cell.angle_beta   90.00
_cell.angle_gamma   90.00
#
_symmetry.space_group_name_H-M   'P 1'
#
loop_
_entity.id
_entity.type
_entity.pdbx_description
1 polymer ?
#
loop_
_entity_poly.entity_id
_entity_poly.type
_entity_poly.pdbx_seq_one_letter_code
_entity_poly.pdbx_strand_id
1 'polypeptide(L)'
;EAPQDLQQVWFAGVHSDVGGMFADGSRLSDVPLKWMVQAAAAAGLRLDPAASAEAESQVTLDSATGAVHANSRVWWLAGWPRLRRVPQGALLHASVAERLRTHPAYAKRLPEVGGYAFVDPAWLTSHVPVRPPPSP
;
A
#
# COMPACT_ATOMS: atom_id res chain seq x y z
N GLU A 1 -6.18 30.79 -4.12
CA GLU A 1 -6.34 29.36 -3.76
C GLU A 1 -5.01 28.89 -3.18
N ALA A 2 -4.99 28.31 -1.99
CA ALA A 2 -3.74 27.76 -1.45
C ALA A 2 -3.35 26.52 -2.27
N PRO A 3 -2.06 26.24 -2.51
CA PRO A 3 -1.65 25.00 -3.15
C PRO A 3 -2.22 23.81 -2.36
N GLN A 4 -2.91 22.91 -3.05
CA GLN A 4 -3.38 21.67 -2.43
C GLN A 4 -2.20 20.72 -2.31
N ASP A 5 -1.85 20.31 -1.09
CA ASP A 5 -0.81 19.30 -0.84
C ASP A 5 -1.41 17.90 -1.04
N LEU A 6 -1.58 17.51 -2.32
CA LEU A 6 -2.18 16.25 -2.72
C LEU A 6 -1.14 15.35 -3.38
N GLN A 7 -0.89 14.19 -2.77
CA GLN A 7 -0.08 13.14 -3.36
C GLN A 7 -0.95 11.91 -3.67
N GLN A 8 -0.95 11.47 -4.94
CA GLN A 8 -1.58 10.22 -5.36
C GLN A 8 -0.51 9.14 -5.60
N VAL A 9 -0.61 8.04 -4.85
CA VAL A 9 0.28 6.87 -4.97
C VAL A 9 -0.55 5.63 -5.22
N TRP A 10 -0.06 4.74 -6.08
CA TRP A 10 -0.72 3.52 -6.48
C TRP A 10 -0.10 2.30 -5.79
N PHE A 11 -0.98 1.44 -5.30
CA PHE A 11 -0.65 0.18 -4.63
C PHE A 11 -1.19 -1.01 -5.42
N ALA A 12 -0.63 -2.19 -5.17
CA ALA A 12 -1.05 -3.40 -5.86
C ALA A 12 -2.29 -4.03 -5.21
N GLY A 13 -3.31 -4.34 -6.02
CA GLY A 13 -4.45 -5.15 -5.60
C GLY A 13 -5.79 -4.58 -6.04
N VAL A 14 -6.87 -5.11 -5.47
CA VAL A 14 -8.24 -4.57 -5.60
C VAL A 14 -8.56 -3.59 -4.47
N HIS A 15 -9.79 -3.08 -4.44
CA HIS A 15 -10.21 -2.05 -3.48
C HIS A 15 -9.87 -2.40 -2.02
N SER A 16 -10.24 -3.60 -1.57
CA SER A 16 -9.99 -4.07 -0.21
C SER A 16 -8.56 -4.54 0.04
N ASP A 17 -7.75 -4.78 -0.99
CA ASP A 17 -6.30 -4.97 -0.82
C ASP A 17 -5.59 -3.67 -0.45
N VAL A 18 -6.23 -2.52 -0.71
CA VAL A 18 -5.69 -1.20 -0.36
C VAL A 18 -6.38 -0.64 0.88
N GLY A 19 -7.71 -0.73 0.94
CA GLY A 19 -8.52 -0.19 2.04
C GLY A 19 -8.67 -1.13 3.25
N GLY A 20 -8.19 -2.37 3.16
CA GLY A 20 -8.47 -3.42 4.14
C GLY A 20 -9.85 -4.06 3.97
N MET A 21 -10.19 -4.97 4.88
CA MET A 21 -11.44 -5.76 5.05
C MET A 21 -11.25 -7.29 4.91
N PHE A 22 -10.12 -7.76 4.40
CA PHE A 22 -9.84 -9.19 4.29
C PHE A 22 -9.18 -9.74 5.57
N ALA A 23 -9.76 -10.80 6.14
CA ALA A 23 -9.28 -11.45 7.36
C ALA A 23 -8.47 -12.74 7.10
N ASP A 24 -8.30 -13.11 5.83
CA ASP A 24 -7.76 -14.39 5.36
C ASP A 24 -6.23 -14.39 5.15
N GLY A 25 -5.54 -13.40 5.71
CA GLY A 25 -4.08 -13.41 5.85
C GLY A 25 -3.28 -12.85 4.68
N SER A 26 -3.92 -12.38 3.61
CA SER A 26 -3.24 -11.50 2.64
C SER A 26 -3.08 -10.10 3.24
N ARG A 27 -1.83 -9.67 3.35
CA ARG A 27 -1.41 -8.46 4.11
C ARG A 27 -1.19 -7.25 3.21
N LEU A 28 -1.80 -7.25 2.02
CA LEU A 28 -1.58 -6.18 1.05
C LEU A 28 -2.00 -4.80 1.57
N SER A 29 -3.03 -4.76 2.41
CA SER A 29 -3.55 -3.52 3.00
C SER A 29 -2.64 -2.94 4.10
N ASP A 30 -1.73 -3.74 4.63
CA ASP A 30 -0.84 -3.29 5.70
C ASP A 30 0.15 -2.24 5.16
N VAL A 31 0.58 -2.38 3.90
CA VAL A 31 1.48 -1.44 3.24
C VAL A 31 0.85 -0.04 3.10
N PRO A 32 -0.32 0.14 2.45
CA PRO A 32 -0.96 1.44 2.37
C PRO A 32 -1.41 1.97 3.73
N LEU A 33 -1.80 1.11 4.68
CA LEU A 33 -2.12 1.55 6.04
C LEU A 33 -0.89 2.18 6.72
N LYS A 34 0.27 1.51 6.68
CA LYS A 34 1.53 2.06 7.18
C LYS A 34 1.88 3.38 6.50
N TRP A 35 1.78 3.45 5.18
CA TRP A 35 2.06 4.68 4.42
C TRP A 35 1.18 5.85 4.89
N MET A 36 -0.11 5.59 5.18
CA MET A 36 -1.02 6.61 5.69
C MET A 36 -0.78 6.99 7.14
N VAL A 37 -0.41 6.05 8.01
CA VAL A 37 0.02 6.34 9.38
C VAL A 37 1.22 7.29 9.37
N GLN A 38 2.22 7.02 8.52
CA GLN A 38 3.43 7.85 8.42
C GLN A 38 3.12 9.24 7.86
N ALA A 39 2.32 9.33 6.80
CA ALA A 39 1.91 10.61 6.23
C ALA A 39 1.08 11.45 7.23
N ALA A 40 0.15 10.82 7.95
CA ALA A 40 -0.65 11.49 8.96
C ALA A 40 0.20 12.01 10.14
N ALA A 41 1.15 11.21 10.61
CA ALA A 41 2.11 11.62 11.64
C ALA A 41 2.98 12.80 11.16
N ALA A 42 3.50 12.75 9.92
CA ALA A 42 4.28 13.83 9.32
C ALA A 42 3.46 15.13 9.15
N ALA A 43 2.15 15.02 8.89
CA ALA A 43 1.22 16.14 8.85
C ALA A 43 0.82 16.67 10.24
N GLY A 44 1.32 16.08 11.33
CA GLY A 44 1.05 16.50 12.70
C GLY A 44 -0.24 15.94 13.31
N LEU A 45 -0.85 14.92 12.71
CA LEU A 45 -2.00 14.24 13.30
C LEU A 45 -1.55 13.46 14.55
N ARG A 46 -2.30 13.59 15.65
CA ARG A 46 -2.07 12.79 16.86
C ARG A 46 -2.62 11.40 16.65
N LEU A 47 -1.72 10.44 16.56
CA LEU A 47 -2.04 9.02 16.47
C LEU A 47 -1.83 8.34 17.82
N ASP A 48 -2.60 7.28 18.09
CA ASP A 48 -2.30 6.41 19.22
C ASP A 48 -0.93 5.74 19.00
N PRO A 49 0.03 5.87 19.94
CA PRO A 49 1.37 5.32 19.75
C PRO A 49 1.40 3.80 19.59
N ALA A 50 0.52 3.08 20.28
CA ALA A 50 0.49 1.61 20.21
C ALA A 50 -0.07 1.15 18.85
N ALA A 51 -1.18 1.74 18.39
CA ALA A 51 -1.76 1.44 17.08
C ALA A 51 -0.81 1.80 15.93
N SER A 52 -0.07 2.92 16.06
CA SER A 52 0.91 3.32 15.05
C SER A 52 2.09 2.35 14.99
N ALA A 53 2.62 1.94 16.15
CA ALA A 53 3.68 0.95 16.23
C ALA A 53 3.25 -0.40 15.65
N GLU A 54 2.02 -0.81 15.94
CA GLU A 54 1.43 -2.04 15.42
C GLU A 54 1.36 -2.00 13.88
N ALA A 55 0.76 -0.96 13.31
CA ALA A 55 0.65 -0.79 11.85
C ALA A 55 2.02 -0.84 11.15
N GLU A 56 3.07 -0.28 11.76
CA GLU A 56 4.42 -0.33 11.19
C GLU A 56 5.09 -1.70 11.33
N SER A 57 4.96 -2.35 12.49
CA SER A 57 5.59 -3.65 12.79
C SER A 57 5.04 -4.80 11.96
N GLN A 58 3.84 -4.62 11.44
CA GLN A 58 3.11 -5.62 10.67
C GLN A 58 3.59 -5.72 9.21
N VAL A 59 4.24 -4.70 8.68
CA VAL A 59 4.66 -4.66 7.27
C VAL A 59 5.97 -5.40 7.06
N THR A 60 5.92 -6.44 6.23
CA THR A 60 7.09 -7.21 5.78
C THR A 60 7.15 -7.28 4.25
N LEU A 61 8.16 -7.95 3.70
CA LEU A 61 8.21 -8.23 2.26
C LEU A 61 6.97 -9.00 1.78
N ASP A 62 6.44 -9.90 2.61
CA ASP A 62 5.24 -10.69 2.27
C ASP A 62 3.99 -9.82 2.11
N SER A 63 3.95 -8.66 2.81
CA SER A 63 2.89 -7.66 2.63
C SER A 63 2.87 -7.06 1.22
N ALA A 64 3.94 -7.17 0.43
CA ALA A 64 3.96 -6.76 -0.98
C ALA A 64 3.59 -7.89 -1.96
N THR A 65 3.82 -9.14 -1.56
CA THR A 65 3.80 -10.31 -2.45
C THR A 65 2.58 -11.21 -2.24
N GLY A 66 1.74 -10.94 -1.24
CA GLY A 66 0.51 -11.68 -0.94
C GLY A 66 -0.44 -11.85 -2.14
N ALA A 67 -1.38 -12.80 -2.04
CA ALA A 67 -2.34 -13.02 -3.11
C ALA A 67 -3.25 -11.79 -3.29
N VAL A 68 -3.45 -11.38 -4.56
CA VAL A 68 -4.46 -10.36 -4.90
C VAL A 68 -5.81 -11.04 -4.89
N HIS A 69 -6.76 -10.51 -4.12
CA HIS A 69 -8.08 -11.11 -4.01
C HIS A 69 -8.86 -10.99 -5.31
N ALA A 70 -9.64 -12.03 -5.63
CA ALA A 70 -10.59 -11.99 -6.72
C ALA A 70 -11.85 -11.25 -6.29
N ASN A 71 -12.27 -10.24 -7.06
CA ASN A 71 -13.59 -9.64 -6.87
C ASN A 71 -14.67 -10.71 -7.09
N SER A 72 -15.71 -10.72 -6.24
CA SER A 72 -16.84 -11.63 -6.40
C SER A 72 -17.43 -11.55 -7.81
N ARG A 73 -17.81 -12.71 -8.36
CA ARG A 73 -18.47 -12.82 -9.68
C ARG A 73 -19.71 -11.94 -9.78
N VAL A 74 -20.38 -11.63 -8.67
CA VAL A 74 -21.51 -10.69 -8.61
C VAL A 74 -21.10 -9.30 -9.10
N TRP A 75 -19.93 -8.80 -8.70
CA TRP A 75 -19.43 -7.50 -9.15
C TRP A 75 -18.98 -7.50 -10.62
N TRP A 76 -18.54 -8.65 -11.12
CA TRP A 76 -18.26 -8.81 -12.55
C TRP A 76 -19.54 -8.74 -13.38
N LEU A 77 -20.62 -9.38 -12.93
CA LEU A 77 -21.94 -9.36 -13.57
C LEU A 77 -22.63 -7.99 -13.48
N ALA A 78 -22.39 -7.23 -12.41
CA ALA A 78 -22.91 -5.87 -12.24
C ALA A 78 -22.20 -4.79 -13.10
N GLY A 79 -21.35 -5.18 -14.06
CA GLY A 79 -20.65 -4.24 -14.93
C GLY A 79 -19.51 -3.47 -14.25
N TRP A 80 -19.06 -3.92 -13.08
CA TRP A 80 -17.97 -3.31 -12.31
C TRP A 80 -16.54 -3.79 -12.60
N PRO A 81 -16.20 -4.65 -13.60
CA PRO A 81 -14.80 -4.96 -13.86
C PRO A 81 -14.16 -3.84 -14.68
N ARG A 82 -14.24 -2.59 -14.21
CA ARG A 82 -13.39 -1.53 -14.71
C ARG A 82 -12.04 -1.69 -14.04
N LEU A 83 -11.17 -2.45 -14.68
CA LEU A 83 -9.75 -2.40 -14.35
C LEU A 83 -9.34 -0.94 -14.46
N ARG A 84 -9.04 -0.30 -13.32
CA ARG A 84 -8.58 1.07 -13.32
C ARG A 84 -7.22 1.08 -13.99
N ARG A 85 -7.10 1.74 -15.15
CA ARG A 85 -5.81 1.92 -15.82
C ARG A 85 -4.97 2.89 -14.99
N VAL A 86 -3.75 2.48 -14.67
CA VAL A 86 -2.75 3.36 -14.08
C VAL A 86 -2.37 4.40 -15.15
N PRO A 87 -2.42 5.71 -14.86
CA PRO A 87 -2.09 6.75 -15.82
C PRO A 87 -0.58 6.82 -16.10
N GLN A 88 -0.20 7.43 -17.22
CA GLN A 88 1.19 7.79 -17.50
C GLN A 88 1.70 8.78 -16.42
N GLY A 89 2.93 8.60 -15.96
CA GLY A 89 3.55 9.42 -14.91
C GLY A 89 3.05 9.10 -13.50
N ALA A 90 2.31 8.02 -13.29
CA ALA A 90 1.83 7.64 -11.97
C ALA A 90 2.98 7.36 -10.99
N LEU A 91 2.78 7.73 -9.73
CA LEU A 91 3.63 7.28 -8.64
C LEU A 91 3.14 5.93 -8.15
N LEU A 92 4.01 4.93 -8.19
CA LEU A 92 3.78 3.61 -7.60
C LEU A 92 4.51 3.52 -6.28
N HIS A 93 3.89 2.93 -5.27
CA HIS A 93 4.61 2.61 -4.05
C HIS A 93 5.69 1.54 -4.34
N ALA A 94 6.87 1.62 -3.69
CA ALA A 94 7.99 0.71 -3.94
C ALA A 94 7.66 -0.77 -3.70
N SER A 95 6.66 -1.09 -2.86
CA SER A 95 6.14 -2.46 -2.71
C SER A 95 5.66 -3.07 -4.04
N VAL A 96 5.23 -2.26 -5.01
CA VAL A 96 4.85 -2.76 -6.34
C VAL A 96 6.07 -3.30 -7.10
N ALA A 97 7.27 -2.75 -6.88
CA ALA A 97 8.50 -3.29 -7.45
C ALA A 97 8.80 -4.70 -6.91
N GLU A 98 8.60 -4.91 -5.61
CA GLU A 98 8.77 -6.23 -5.00
C GLU A 98 7.74 -7.24 -5.53
N ARG A 99 6.49 -6.81 -5.72
CA ARG A 99 5.50 -7.63 -6.41
C ARG A 99 5.93 -7.99 -7.83
N LEU A 100 6.48 -7.06 -8.60
CA LEU A 100 6.92 -7.34 -9.98
C LEU A 100 8.05 -8.38 -10.01
N ARG A 101 8.94 -8.39 -9.01
CA ARG A 101 9.99 -9.42 -8.90
C ARG A 101 9.41 -10.82 -8.70
N THR A 102 8.39 -10.95 -7.86
CA THR A 102 7.77 -12.24 -7.52
C THR A 102 6.67 -12.67 -8.50
N HIS A 103 5.99 -11.70 -9.12
CA HIS A 103 4.90 -11.90 -10.06
C HIS A 103 5.11 -11.08 -11.34
N PRO A 104 6.03 -11.47 -12.24
CA PRO A 104 6.38 -10.69 -13.43
C PRO A 104 5.18 -10.40 -14.35
N ALA A 105 4.20 -11.30 -14.40
CA ALA A 105 2.97 -11.10 -15.17
C ALA A 105 2.12 -9.90 -14.69
N TYR A 106 2.35 -9.41 -13.48
CA TYR A 106 1.68 -8.21 -12.95
C TYR A 106 2.04 -6.95 -13.76
N ALA A 107 3.17 -6.94 -14.46
CA ALA A 107 3.56 -5.84 -15.36
C ALA A 107 2.50 -5.52 -16.43
N LYS A 108 1.68 -6.51 -16.85
CA LYS A 108 0.57 -6.32 -17.81
C LYS A 108 -0.51 -5.33 -17.32
N ARG A 109 -0.51 -4.98 -16.04
CA ARG A 109 -1.46 -4.04 -15.41
C ARG A 109 -0.91 -2.62 -15.30
N LEU A 110 0.37 -2.41 -15.64
CA LEU A 110 1.06 -1.13 -15.54
C LEU A 110 1.23 -0.50 -16.94
N PRO A 111 1.51 0.82 -17.02
CA PRO A 111 1.97 1.46 -18.25
C PRO A 111 3.30 0.85 -18.70
N GLU A 112 3.74 1.21 -19.89
CA GLU A 112 5.08 0.84 -20.39
C GLU A 112 6.18 1.32 -19.43
N VAL A 113 7.32 0.62 -19.45
CA VAL A 113 8.48 0.99 -18.62
C VAL A 113 8.89 2.44 -18.93
N GLY A 114 9.10 3.24 -17.88
CA GLY A 114 9.30 4.69 -17.99
C GLY A 114 8.02 5.53 -17.93
N GLY A 115 6.84 4.88 -17.92
CA GLY A 115 5.55 5.53 -17.74
C GLY A 115 5.10 5.67 -16.28
N TYR A 116 5.97 5.40 -15.30
CA TYR A 116 5.70 5.53 -13.88
C TYR A 116 7.00 5.67 -13.09
N ALA A 117 6.91 6.12 -11.83
CA ALA A 117 8.04 6.21 -10.90
C ALA A 117 7.71 5.54 -9.58
N PHE A 118 8.70 4.91 -8.95
CA PHE A 118 8.55 4.35 -7.60
C PHE A 118 8.83 5.40 -6.53
N VAL A 119 8.01 5.40 -5.49
CA VAL A 119 8.17 6.24 -4.30
C VAL A 119 8.28 5.39 -3.03
N ASP A 120 8.78 6.01 -1.97
CA ASP A 120 9.05 5.36 -0.68
C ASP A 120 9.99 4.14 -0.79
N PRO A 121 11.25 4.32 -1.23
CA PRO A 121 12.20 3.22 -1.35
C PRO A 121 12.54 2.57 0.00
N ALA A 122 12.30 3.27 1.10
CA ALA A 122 12.57 2.83 2.46
C ALA A 122 11.34 2.27 3.17
N TRP A 123 10.28 1.88 2.44
CA TRP A 123 8.97 1.47 2.96
C TRP A 123 8.98 0.32 3.98
N LEU A 124 10.06 -0.44 4.13
CA LEU A 124 10.23 -1.45 5.20
C LEU A 124 10.72 -0.86 6.52
N THR A 125 11.26 0.35 6.51
CA THR A 125 11.81 1.04 7.70
C THR A 125 10.66 1.47 8.60
N SER A 126 10.78 1.19 9.90
CA SER A 126 9.85 1.73 10.92
C SER A 126 10.35 3.11 11.38
N HIS A 127 9.44 4.05 11.53
CA HIS A 127 9.69 5.41 12.04
C HIS A 127 9.24 5.58 13.49
N VAL A 128 8.55 4.59 14.06
CA VAL A 128 8.28 4.55 15.50
C VAL A 128 9.53 4.11 16.26
N PRO A 129 10.02 4.89 17.24
CA PRO A 129 11.12 4.45 18.10
C PRO A 129 10.68 3.20 18.89
N VAL A 130 11.51 2.15 18.85
CA VAL A 130 11.30 0.94 19.66
C VAL A 130 11.18 1.36 21.12
N ARG A 131 10.01 1.15 21.72
CA ARG A 131 9.82 1.37 23.15
C ARG A 131 10.77 0.42 23.90
N PRO A 132 11.69 0.93 24.73
CA PRO A 132 12.54 0.05 25.53
C PRO A 132 11.65 -0.84 26.42
N PRO A 133 12.06 -2.09 26.71
CA PRO A 133 11.31 -2.95 27.62
C PRO A 133 11.10 -2.21 28.95
N PRO A 134 9.96 -2.42 29.65
CA PRO A 134 9.76 -1.85 30.96
C PRO A 134 10.93 -2.26 31.87
N SER A 135 11.51 -1.30 32.60
CA SER A 135 12.50 -1.60 33.62
C SER A 135 11.91 -2.61 34.63
N PRO A 136 12.72 -3.56 35.12
CA PRO A 136 12.27 -4.60 36.05
C PRO A 136 11.72 -4.05 37.37
#